data_AF-D0Z494-F1
#
_entry.id   AF-D0Z494-F1
#
_cell.length_a   1.000
_cell.length_b   1.000
_cell.length_c   1.000
_cell.angle_alpha   90.00
_cell.angle_beta   90.00
_cell.angle_gamma   90.00
#
_symmetry.space_group_name_H-M   'P 1'
#
loop_
_entity.id
_entity.type
_entity.pdbx_description
1 polymer ?
#
loop_
_entity_poly.entity_id
_entity_poly.type
_entity_poly.pdbx_seq_one_letter_code
_entity_poly.pdbx_strand_id
1 'polypeptide(L)'
;MQKNNVIGVYCGSVSDMDRIETAMFKQSVSGRIYLSETGLEGDSCASTKHHGGTERALHQYPVEHYAFWQQQYGVDKEWCAPGMGENISSQGMTEENVCIGDQYQWGEAIIEVSQPRSPCYKLNTRWNVAEFSVQMQKLSRCGWLYRVVKPGLVSVSEPLVLLSRPENALTIKQVCDIYFGDPLNHLGLEALQQQTALSHNWQTTITRRLESNELENWNFRLLGHA
;
A
#
# COMPACT_ATOMS: atom_id res chain seq x y z
N MET A 1 -19.65 -14.38 4.96
CA MET A 1 -18.27 -13.86 4.86
C MET A 1 -18.22 -12.90 3.67
N GLN A 2 -17.69 -11.70 3.88
CA GLN A 2 -17.53 -10.72 2.81
C GLN A 2 -16.47 -11.22 1.80
N LYS A 3 -16.84 -11.26 0.52
CA LYS A 3 -15.92 -11.60 -0.57
C LYS A 3 -15.63 -10.34 -1.38
N ASN A 4 -14.35 -10.04 -1.57
CA ASN A 4 -13.91 -8.90 -2.35
C ASN A 4 -13.17 -9.38 -3.58
N ASN A 5 -13.50 -8.79 -4.73
CA ASN A 5 -13.00 -9.25 -6.02
C ASN A 5 -11.61 -8.69 -6.30
N VAL A 6 -10.67 -9.59 -6.56
CA VAL A 6 -9.39 -9.25 -7.18
C VAL A 6 -9.60 -9.19 -8.69
N ILE A 7 -9.27 -8.07 -9.30
CA ILE A 7 -9.44 -7.87 -10.76
C ILE A 7 -8.13 -8.06 -11.51
N GLY A 8 -6.99 -7.97 -10.80
CA GLY A 8 -5.67 -8.14 -11.39
C GLY A 8 -4.66 -8.53 -10.33
N VAL A 9 -3.78 -9.46 -10.71
CA VAL A 9 -2.59 -9.84 -9.94
C VAL A 9 -1.38 -9.54 -10.81
N TYR A 10 -0.38 -8.86 -10.25
CA TYR A 10 0.78 -8.39 -10.98
C TYR A 10 2.08 -8.71 -10.24
N CYS A 11 3.07 -9.18 -10.99
CA CYS A 11 4.44 -9.38 -10.52
C CYS A 11 5.43 -8.77 -11.51
N GLY A 12 6.59 -8.34 -11.04
CA GLY A 12 7.61 -7.75 -11.89
C GLY A 12 9.00 -7.83 -11.27
N SER A 13 10.00 -7.94 -12.13
CA SER A 13 11.40 -7.82 -11.74
C SER A 13 11.82 -6.35 -11.66
N VAL A 14 12.94 -6.09 -10.97
CA VAL A 14 13.55 -4.75 -10.94
C VAL A 14 13.91 -4.35 -12.38
N SER A 15 13.49 -3.17 -12.78
CA SER A 15 13.85 -2.52 -14.03
C SER A 15 14.36 -1.11 -13.74
N ASP A 16 15.16 -0.57 -14.67
CA ASP A 16 15.68 0.78 -14.59
C ASP A 16 14.65 1.76 -15.19
N MET A 17 14.31 2.81 -14.43
CA MET A 17 13.54 3.96 -14.91
C MET A 17 14.37 5.21 -14.65
N ASP A 18 14.95 5.82 -15.69
CA ASP A 18 15.77 7.04 -15.61
C ASP A 18 16.90 6.99 -14.54
N ARG A 19 17.64 5.87 -14.48
CA ARG A 19 18.72 5.58 -13.51
C ARG A 19 18.25 5.36 -12.07
N ILE A 20 16.96 5.08 -11.90
CA ILE A 20 16.34 4.73 -10.62
C ILE A 20 15.87 3.29 -10.69
N GLU A 21 16.43 2.40 -9.86
CA GLU A 21 15.95 1.03 -9.72
C GLU A 21 14.51 1.03 -9.16
N THR A 22 13.60 0.36 -9.87
CA THR A 22 12.19 0.26 -9.50
C THR A 22 11.59 -1.08 -9.94
N ALA A 23 10.68 -1.64 -9.15
CA ALA A 23 9.89 -2.82 -9.52
C ALA A 23 8.42 -2.46 -9.81
N MET A 24 8.18 -1.21 -10.21
CA MET A 24 6.85 -0.65 -10.46
C MET A 24 6.25 -1.08 -11.80
N PHE A 25 7.08 -1.55 -12.74
CA PHE A 25 6.60 -2.17 -13.97
C PHE A 25 6.34 -3.65 -13.72
N LYS A 26 5.07 -3.99 -13.47
CA LYS A 26 4.63 -5.37 -13.25
C LYS A 26 3.81 -5.88 -14.44
N GLN A 27 3.85 -7.18 -14.66
CA GLN A 27 3.08 -7.90 -15.67
C GLN A 27 1.94 -8.66 -15.00
N SER A 28 0.83 -8.83 -15.73
CA SER A 28 -0.33 -9.59 -15.24
C SER A 28 -0.01 -11.07 -15.10
N VAL A 29 -0.48 -11.68 -14.01
CA VAL A 29 -0.40 -13.12 -13.75
C VAL A 29 -1.76 -13.76 -14.00
N SER A 30 -1.84 -14.69 -14.97
CA SER A 30 -3.09 -15.34 -15.37
C SER A 30 -3.34 -16.71 -14.71
N GLY A 31 -2.40 -17.20 -13.89
CA GLY A 31 -2.44 -18.54 -13.28
C GLY A 31 -2.40 -18.51 -11.75
N ARG A 32 -2.14 -19.69 -11.17
CA ARG A 32 -1.73 -19.78 -9.75
C ARG A 32 -0.28 -19.35 -9.61
N ILE A 33 0.03 -18.66 -8.53
CA ILE A 33 1.37 -18.19 -8.18
C ILE A 33 1.60 -18.44 -6.69
N TYR A 34 2.83 -18.78 -6.32
CA TYR A 34 3.17 -18.98 -4.92
C TYR A 34 3.39 -17.63 -4.22
N LEU A 35 2.71 -17.43 -3.10
CA LEU A 35 2.91 -16.30 -2.21
C LEU A 35 3.76 -16.77 -1.02
N SER A 36 5.01 -16.31 -0.98
CA SER A 36 5.93 -16.52 0.13
C SER A 36 5.74 -15.46 1.23
N GLU A 37 6.45 -15.59 2.35
CA GLU A 37 6.42 -14.59 3.43
C GLU A 37 6.88 -13.18 3.00
N THR A 38 7.68 -13.10 1.93
CA THR A 38 8.30 -11.85 1.46
C THR A 38 7.69 -11.32 0.16
N GLY A 39 6.73 -12.03 -0.44
CA GLY A 39 6.01 -11.61 -1.64
C GLY A 39 5.69 -12.74 -2.62
N LEU A 40 5.11 -12.36 -3.76
CA LEU A 40 4.81 -13.26 -4.86
C LEU A 40 6.10 -13.77 -5.51
N GLU A 41 6.12 -15.05 -5.88
CA GLU A 41 7.23 -15.63 -6.63
C GLU A 41 7.49 -14.85 -7.94
N GLY A 42 8.76 -14.53 -8.20
CA GLY A 42 9.15 -13.70 -9.36
C GLY A 42 8.92 -12.20 -9.18
N ASP A 43 8.29 -11.76 -8.08
CA ASP A 43 8.23 -10.34 -7.75
C ASP A 43 9.51 -9.91 -7.03
N SER A 44 10.26 -9.01 -7.65
CA SER A 44 11.48 -8.47 -7.06
C SER A 44 11.18 -7.14 -6.38
N CYS A 45 11.86 -6.85 -5.26
CA CYS A 45 11.82 -5.54 -4.64
C CYS A 45 13.17 -4.83 -4.85
N ALA A 46 13.16 -3.70 -5.58
CA ALA A 46 14.35 -2.89 -5.86
C ALA A 46 15.05 -2.34 -4.60
N SER A 47 14.38 -2.36 -3.44
CA SER A 47 14.99 -1.98 -2.17
C SER A 47 14.33 -2.71 -1.02
N THR A 48 14.93 -3.80 -0.56
CA THR A 48 14.47 -4.54 0.63
C THR A 48 14.48 -3.68 1.89
N LYS A 49 15.36 -2.66 1.96
CA LYS A 49 15.46 -1.73 3.10
C LYS A 49 14.29 -0.73 3.20
N HIS A 50 13.71 -0.32 2.07
CA HIS A 50 12.69 0.75 2.05
C HIS A 50 11.32 0.31 1.50
N HIS A 51 11.25 -0.74 0.69
CA HIS A 51 10.06 -1.11 -0.07
C HIS A 51 9.70 -2.61 0.01
N GLY A 52 10.44 -3.40 0.79
CA GLY A 52 10.20 -4.84 0.95
C GLY A 52 10.21 -5.28 2.41
N GLY A 53 10.36 -6.58 2.62
CA GLY A 53 10.31 -7.22 3.93
C GLY A 53 8.94 -7.82 4.23
N THR A 54 8.88 -8.63 5.29
CA THR A 54 7.68 -9.40 5.69
C THR A 54 6.46 -8.52 5.97
N GLU A 55 6.69 -7.24 6.33
CA GLU A 55 5.65 -6.25 6.59
C GLU A 55 5.05 -5.62 5.32
N ARG A 56 5.67 -5.84 4.16
CA ARG A 56 5.38 -5.15 2.89
C ARG A 56 5.41 -6.13 1.71
N ALA A 57 5.00 -7.37 1.96
CA ALA A 57 5.06 -8.46 0.99
C ALA A 57 4.17 -8.23 -0.23
N LEU A 58 3.04 -7.55 -0.05
CA LEU A 58 2.12 -7.20 -1.14
C LEU A 58 1.69 -5.74 -1.03
N HIS A 59 1.52 -5.11 -2.18
CA HIS A 59 0.86 -3.81 -2.32
C HIS A 59 -0.49 -3.98 -3.02
N GLN A 60 -1.54 -3.40 -2.45
CA GLN A 60 -2.86 -3.33 -3.07
C GLN A 60 -3.26 -1.88 -3.33
N TYR A 61 -3.80 -1.66 -4.53
CA TYR A 61 -4.32 -0.35 -4.95
C TYR A 61 -5.75 -0.48 -5.51
N PRO A 62 -6.72 0.33 -5.02
CA PRO A 62 -8.08 0.34 -5.54
C PRO A 62 -8.15 0.79 -7.00
N VAL A 63 -8.85 0.04 -7.85
CA VAL A 63 -9.00 0.40 -9.27
C VAL A 63 -9.77 1.70 -9.45
N GLU A 64 -10.68 2.01 -8.53
CA GLU A 64 -11.54 3.18 -8.53
C GLU A 64 -10.74 4.49 -8.57
N HIS A 65 -9.53 4.48 -8.02
CA HIS A 65 -8.68 5.67 -7.97
C HIS A 65 -8.09 6.02 -9.33
N TYR A 66 -7.93 5.06 -10.24
CA TYR A 66 -7.43 5.35 -11.59
C TYR A 66 -8.36 6.28 -12.36
N ALA A 67 -9.67 6.05 -12.28
CA ALA A 67 -10.67 6.93 -12.90
C ALA A 67 -10.61 8.36 -12.32
N PHE A 68 -10.40 8.48 -11.01
CA PHE A 68 -10.22 9.78 -10.35
C PHE A 68 -8.97 10.52 -10.87
N TRP A 69 -7.84 9.83 -10.97
CA TRP A 69 -6.60 10.45 -11.46
C TRP A 69 -6.65 10.80 -12.93
N GLN A 70 -7.28 9.97 -13.75
CA GLN A 70 -7.56 10.25 -15.16
C GLN A 70 -8.34 11.55 -15.32
N GLN A 71 -9.38 11.76 -14.50
CA GLN A 71 -10.17 12.98 -14.49
C GLN A 71 -9.35 14.19 -14.03
N GLN A 72 -8.48 14.00 -13.03
CA GLN A 72 -7.73 15.09 -12.41
C GLN A 72 -6.56 15.60 -13.26
N TYR A 73 -5.84 14.71 -13.97
CA TYR A 73 -4.56 15.04 -14.63
C TYR A 73 -4.54 14.81 -16.14
N GLY A 74 -5.64 14.34 -16.74
CA GLY A 74 -5.81 14.33 -18.20
C GLY A 74 -5.39 13.04 -18.91
N VAL A 75 -5.62 13.04 -20.23
CA VAL A 75 -5.77 11.87 -21.14
C VAL A 75 -4.52 11.44 -21.90
N ASP A 76 -3.40 12.16 -21.75
CA ASP A 76 -2.17 11.85 -22.49
C ASP A 76 -1.48 10.55 -22.01
N LYS A 77 -1.94 10.01 -20.88
CA LYS A 77 -1.53 8.71 -20.34
C LYS A 77 -2.76 7.91 -19.96
N GLU A 78 -2.68 6.61 -20.21
CA GLU A 78 -3.68 5.66 -19.73
C GLU A 78 -3.45 5.41 -18.24
N TRP A 79 -4.38 5.87 -17.40
CA TRP A 79 -4.36 5.61 -15.97
C TRP A 79 -4.98 4.24 -15.72
N CYS A 80 -4.14 3.21 -15.62
CA CYS A 80 -4.58 1.83 -15.40
C CYS A 80 -3.62 1.05 -14.51
N ALA A 81 -4.09 -0.08 -13.98
CA ALA A 81 -3.28 -1.02 -13.21
C ALA A 81 -2.23 -1.71 -14.11
N PRO A 82 -1.01 -2.02 -13.60
CA PRO A 82 -0.51 -1.79 -12.26
C PRO A 82 0.27 -0.46 -12.13
N GLY A 83 -0.35 0.64 -12.57
CA GLY A 83 0.25 1.96 -12.67
C GLY A 83 0.81 2.53 -11.35
N MET A 84 0.38 2.04 -10.20
CA MET A 84 0.91 2.45 -8.89
C MET A 84 1.96 1.50 -8.33
N GLY A 85 2.30 0.44 -9.07
CA GLY A 85 3.21 -0.63 -8.67
C GLY A 85 2.57 -1.65 -7.73
N GLU A 86 1.25 -1.80 -7.79
CA GLU A 86 0.49 -2.76 -6.98
C GLU A 86 0.64 -4.19 -7.48
N ASN A 87 0.67 -5.12 -6.53
CA ASN A 87 0.57 -6.55 -6.78
C ASN A 87 -0.89 -6.97 -6.95
N ILE A 88 -1.80 -6.33 -6.23
CA ILE A 88 -3.23 -6.63 -6.23
C ILE A 88 -3.98 -5.38 -6.66
N SER A 89 -4.74 -5.48 -7.75
CA SER A 89 -5.78 -4.51 -8.06
C SER A 89 -7.13 -5.13 -7.74
N SER A 90 -7.98 -4.36 -7.08
CA SER A 90 -9.28 -4.81 -6.58
C SER A 90 -10.36 -3.77 -6.85
N GLN A 91 -11.61 -4.23 -6.84
CA GLN A 91 -12.79 -3.38 -6.87
C GLN A 91 -13.65 -3.61 -5.62
N GLY A 92 -14.23 -2.54 -5.09
CA GLY A 92 -15.05 -2.52 -3.88
C GLY A 92 -14.25 -2.42 -2.57
N MET A 93 -12.92 -2.45 -2.64
CA MET A 93 -12.04 -2.26 -1.49
C MET A 93 -11.32 -0.93 -1.63
N THR A 94 -11.48 -0.06 -0.64
CA THR A 94 -10.86 1.28 -0.60
C THR A 94 -10.36 1.57 0.81
N GLU A 95 -9.66 2.67 0.97
CA GLU A 95 -9.15 3.11 2.26
C GLU A 95 -10.27 3.40 3.27
N GLU A 96 -11.50 3.61 2.80
CA GLU A 96 -12.70 3.85 3.63
C GLU A 96 -13.22 2.58 4.32
N ASN A 97 -12.98 1.39 3.76
CA ASN A 97 -13.62 0.15 4.24
C ASN A 97 -12.65 -0.98 4.59
N VAL A 98 -11.37 -0.86 4.23
CA VAL A 98 -10.30 -1.75 4.66
C VAL A 98 -9.67 -1.20 5.95
N CYS A 99 -9.43 -2.07 6.93
CA CYS A 99 -8.87 -1.69 8.21
C CYS A 99 -7.49 -2.30 8.45
N ILE A 100 -6.68 -1.64 9.29
CA ILE A 100 -5.44 -2.21 9.80
C ILE A 100 -5.75 -3.51 10.58
N GLY A 101 -4.95 -4.54 10.32
CA GLY A 101 -5.10 -5.85 10.94
C GLY A 101 -6.24 -6.71 10.38
N ASP A 102 -6.97 -6.24 9.35
CA ASP A 102 -7.86 -7.14 8.62
C ASP A 102 -7.07 -8.34 8.08
N GLN A 103 -7.51 -9.56 8.39
CA GLN A 103 -6.97 -10.79 7.82
C GLN A 103 -7.88 -11.29 6.72
N TYR A 104 -7.29 -11.50 5.54
CA TYR A 104 -7.99 -12.05 4.38
C TYR A 104 -7.43 -13.41 4.03
N GLN A 105 -8.31 -14.37 3.79
CA GLN A 105 -7.95 -15.57 3.04
C GLN A 105 -7.89 -15.21 1.57
N TRP A 106 -6.81 -15.66 0.91
CA TRP A 106 -6.66 -15.60 -0.53
C TRP A 106 -6.13 -16.96 -1.00
N GLY A 107 -6.95 -17.76 -1.68
CA GLY A 107 -6.61 -19.14 -2.00
C GLY A 107 -6.19 -19.94 -0.77
N GLU A 108 -4.95 -20.44 -0.77
CA GLU A 108 -4.36 -21.21 0.33
C GLU A 108 -3.68 -20.34 1.40
N ALA A 109 -3.44 -19.06 1.08
CA ALA A 109 -2.72 -18.10 1.89
C ALA A 109 -3.63 -17.28 2.82
N ILE A 110 -3.02 -16.70 3.85
CA ILE A 110 -3.63 -15.70 4.73
C ILE A 110 -2.72 -14.47 4.75
N ILE A 111 -3.30 -13.32 4.44
CA ILE A 111 -2.62 -12.02 4.42
C ILE A 111 -3.27 -11.06 5.41
N GLU A 112 -2.48 -10.19 6.02
CA GLU A 112 -2.93 -9.22 7.02
C GLU A 112 -2.51 -7.80 6.63
N VAL A 113 -3.45 -6.86 6.70
CA VAL A 113 -3.20 -5.45 6.39
C VAL A 113 -2.25 -4.85 7.43
N SER A 114 -1.04 -4.48 7.00
CA SER A 114 0.04 -4.07 7.90
C SER A 114 0.19 -2.56 8.07
N GLN A 115 -0.02 -1.79 6.99
CA GLN A 115 0.14 -0.34 7.00
C GLN A 115 -0.44 0.28 5.71
N PRO A 116 -0.78 1.58 5.74
CA PRO A 116 -0.95 2.33 4.50
C PRO A 116 0.33 2.35 3.68
N ARG A 117 0.20 2.43 2.35
CA ARG A 117 1.35 2.66 1.48
C ARG A 117 1.74 4.13 1.59
N SER A 118 3.00 4.43 1.90
CA SER A 118 3.49 5.81 1.87
C SER A 118 3.83 6.22 0.42
N PRO A 119 3.21 7.27 -0.15
CA PRO A 119 3.57 7.75 -1.48
C PRO A 119 5.02 8.22 -1.54
N CYS A 120 5.66 8.10 -2.71
CA CYS A 120 7.05 8.52 -2.91
C CYS A 120 7.26 9.23 -4.26
N TYR A 121 8.35 9.99 -4.36
CA TYR A 121 8.66 10.84 -5.52
C TYR A 121 8.76 10.09 -6.85
N LYS A 122 9.06 8.77 -6.84
CA LYS A 122 9.11 7.94 -8.05
C LYS A 122 7.78 7.95 -8.81
N LEU A 123 6.65 8.14 -8.10
CA LEU A 123 5.34 8.29 -8.73
C LEU A 123 5.21 9.60 -9.53
N ASN A 124 5.85 10.69 -9.07
CA ASN A 124 5.83 11.97 -9.77
C ASN A 124 6.48 11.81 -11.15
N THR A 125 7.64 11.16 -11.20
CA THR A 125 8.37 10.85 -12.43
C THR A 125 7.55 9.95 -13.35
N ARG A 126 7.05 8.81 -12.82
CA ARG A 126 6.25 7.86 -13.62
C ARG A 126 5.06 8.52 -14.32
N TRP A 127 4.27 9.25 -13.55
CA TRP A 127 3.07 9.87 -14.06
C TRP A 127 3.35 11.19 -14.79
N ASN A 128 4.57 11.73 -14.69
CA ASN A 128 4.93 13.07 -15.19
C ASN A 128 3.97 14.13 -14.64
N VAL A 129 3.65 14.01 -13.36
CA VAL A 129 2.77 14.92 -12.63
C VAL A 129 3.57 15.44 -11.44
N ALA A 130 3.83 16.74 -11.43
CA ALA A 130 4.52 17.39 -10.34
C ALA A 130 3.74 17.20 -9.03
N GLU A 131 4.47 16.90 -7.95
CA GLU A 131 3.90 16.73 -6.60
C GLU A 131 2.79 15.67 -6.49
N PHE A 132 2.70 14.73 -7.43
CA PHE A 132 1.66 13.71 -7.44
C PHE A 132 1.62 12.89 -6.14
N SER A 133 2.79 12.55 -5.58
CA SER A 133 2.94 11.89 -4.29
C SER A 133 2.37 12.71 -3.12
N VAL A 134 2.50 14.04 -3.16
CA VAL A 134 1.97 14.97 -2.14
C VAL A 134 0.45 14.96 -2.20
N GLN A 135 -0.12 15.04 -3.40
CA GLN A 135 -1.57 15.00 -3.60
C GLN A 135 -2.16 13.65 -3.21
N MET A 136 -1.49 12.56 -3.56
CA MET A 136 -1.89 11.20 -3.15
C MET A 136 -1.92 11.04 -1.64
N GLN A 137 -0.91 11.59 -0.94
CA GLN A 137 -0.88 11.58 0.53
C GLN A 137 -2.00 12.44 1.12
N LYS A 138 -2.17 13.66 0.61
CA LYS A 138 -3.19 14.61 1.09
C LYS A 138 -4.61 14.05 0.97
N LEU A 139 -4.88 13.28 -0.09
CA LEU A 139 -6.20 12.70 -0.36
C LEU A 139 -6.39 11.32 0.26
N SER A 140 -5.39 10.76 0.94
CA SER A 140 -5.42 9.39 1.50
C SER A 140 -5.78 8.31 0.45
N ARG A 141 -5.39 8.53 -0.82
CA ARG A 141 -5.62 7.60 -1.96
C ARG A 141 -4.36 6.81 -2.29
N CYS A 142 -3.75 6.23 -1.28
CA CYS A 142 -2.41 5.66 -1.37
C CYS A 142 -2.37 4.13 -1.53
N GLY A 143 -3.50 3.44 -1.31
CA GLY A 143 -3.50 1.99 -1.14
C GLY A 143 -2.85 1.55 0.18
N TRP A 144 -2.62 0.26 0.33
CA TRP A 144 -2.07 -0.34 1.55
C TRP A 144 -1.21 -1.55 1.25
N LEU A 145 -0.50 -1.99 2.28
CA LEU A 145 0.42 -3.11 2.22
C LEU A 145 -0.09 -4.26 3.10
N TYR A 146 0.34 -5.47 2.74
CA TYR A 146 0.10 -6.66 3.52
C TYR A 146 1.39 -7.30 4.01
N ARG A 147 1.30 -7.92 5.18
CA ARG A 147 2.16 -9.03 5.58
C ARG A 147 1.51 -10.37 5.27
N VAL A 148 2.30 -11.41 5.10
CA VAL A 148 1.82 -12.77 4.85
C VAL A 148 1.85 -13.55 6.17
N VAL A 149 0.67 -13.90 6.68
CA VAL A 149 0.49 -14.69 7.92
C VAL A 149 0.68 -16.18 7.62
N LYS A 150 0.20 -16.63 6.46
CA LYS A 150 0.35 -18.00 6.00
C LYS A 150 0.67 -17.98 4.50
N PRO A 151 1.84 -18.48 4.07
CA PRO A 151 2.18 -18.69 2.65
C PRO A 151 1.25 -19.71 1.97
N GLY A 152 1.14 -19.62 0.64
CA GLY A 152 0.32 -20.57 -0.13
C GLY A 152 0.15 -20.18 -1.60
N LEU A 153 -0.48 -21.06 -2.38
CA LEU A 153 -0.87 -20.73 -3.75
C LEU A 153 -2.07 -19.78 -3.75
N VAL A 154 -1.98 -18.76 -4.61
CA VAL A 154 -2.99 -17.72 -4.81
C VAL A 154 -3.27 -17.53 -6.30
N SER A 155 -4.42 -16.97 -6.66
CA SER A 155 -4.75 -16.62 -8.04
C SER A 155 -5.72 -15.44 -8.13
N VAL A 156 -5.74 -14.78 -9.29
CA VAL A 156 -6.71 -13.72 -9.62
C VAL A 156 -8.15 -14.23 -9.61
N SER A 157 -8.38 -15.53 -9.87
CA SER A 157 -9.72 -16.12 -9.82
C SER A 157 -10.24 -16.34 -8.39
N GLU A 158 -9.39 -16.19 -7.38
CA GLU A 158 -9.73 -16.40 -5.98
C GLU A 158 -9.98 -15.05 -5.30
N PRO A 159 -11.15 -14.83 -4.68
CA PRO A 159 -11.45 -13.58 -4.01
C PRO A 159 -10.66 -13.44 -2.69
N LEU A 160 -10.55 -12.21 -2.21
CA LEU A 160 -10.14 -11.95 -0.82
C LEU A 160 -11.36 -12.12 0.09
N VAL A 161 -11.28 -13.08 1.01
CA VAL A 161 -12.35 -13.37 1.98
C VAL A 161 -11.94 -12.87 3.35
N LEU A 162 -12.67 -11.90 3.91
CA LEU A 162 -12.37 -11.38 5.25
C LEU A 162 -12.60 -12.50 6.29
N LEU A 163 -11.55 -12.86 7.02
CA LEU A 163 -11.56 -13.86 8.09
C LEU A 163 -11.81 -13.21 9.44
N SER A 164 -11.08 -12.12 9.73
CA SER A 164 -11.15 -11.42 11.00
C SER A 164 -10.79 -9.95 10.84
N ARG A 165 -11.31 -9.15 11.77
CA ARG A 165 -11.02 -7.72 11.93
C ARG A 165 -10.83 -7.45 13.43
N PRO A 166 -9.76 -6.75 13.86
CA PRO A 166 -9.60 -6.37 15.25
C PRO A 166 -10.78 -5.51 15.76
N GLU A 167 -11.14 -5.63 17.04
CA GLU A 167 -12.28 -4.90 17.61
C GLU A 167 -12.08 -3.38 17.57
N ASN A 168 -10.84 -2.91 17.73
CA ASN A 168 -10.46 -1.50 17.71
C ASN A 168 -9.94 -1.04 16.34
N ALA A 169 -10.20 -1.79 15.25
CA ALA A 169 -9.57 -1.54 13.96
C ALA A 169 -9.94 -0.18 13.36
N LEU A 170 -8.92 0.58 12.98
CA LEU A 170 -9.07 1.82 12.20
C LEU A 170 -9.00 1.52 10.70
N THR A 171 -9.81 2.23 9.92
CA THR A 171 -9.72 2.17 8.46
C THR A 171 -8.39 2.74 7.97
N ILE A 172 -7.91 2.32 6.81
CA ILE A 172 -6.69 2.89 6.20
C ILE A 172 -6.81 4.41 6.09
N LYS A 173 -7.99 4.92 5.74
CA LYS A 173 -8.22 6.36 5.66
C LYS A 173 -8.11 7.04 7.02
N GLN A 174 -8.72 6.50 8.07
CA GLN A 174 -8.58 7.05 9.42
C GLN A 174 -7.10 7.10 9.85
N VAL A 175 -6.34 6.04 9.55
CA VAL A 175 -4.91 6.00 9.83
C VAL A 175 -4.15 7.06 9.04
N CYS A 176 -4.45 7.23 7.75
CA CYS A 176 -3.82 8.26 6.91
C CYS A 176 -4.18 9.68 7.38
N ASP A 177 -5.44 9.94 7.71
CA ASP A 177 -5.92 11.25 8.13
C ASP A 177 -5.25 11.67 9.45
N ILE A 178 -5.07 10.74 10.40
CA ILE A 178 -4.30 11.02 11.63
C ILE A 178 -2.82 11.18 11.31
N TYR A 179 -2.21 10.20 10.64
CA TYR A 179 -0.76 10.15 10.49
C TYR A 179 -0.19 11.21 9.55
N PHE A 180 -0.94 11.57 8.50
CA PHE A 180 -0.53 12.56 7.50
C PHE A 180 -1.25 13.90 7.64
N GLY A 181 -2.54 13.88 8.01
CA GLY A 181 -3.39 15.07 8.07
C GLY A 181 -3.25 15.87 9.37
N ASP A 182 -3.12 15.18 10.50
CA ASP A 182 -2.94 15.80 11.83
C ASP A 182 -1.80 15.12 12.64
N PRO A 183 -0.56 15.18 12.13
CA PRO A 183 0.51 14.25 12.47
C PRO A 183 1.05 14.35 13.91
N LEU A 184 0.73 15.42 14.64
CA LEU A 184 1.18 15.69 16.02
C LEU A 184 0.01 15.70 17.03
N ASN A 185 -1.19 15.33 16.61
CA ASN A 185 -2.32 15.22 17.52
C ASN A 185 -2.13 14.05 18.48
N HIS A 186 -1.96 14.35 19.76
CA HIS A 186 -1.65 13.34 20.77
C HIS A 186 -2.72 12.26 20.87
N LEU A 187 -4.01 12.62 20.90
CA LEU A 187 -5.12 11.66 20.98
C LEU A 187 -5.16 10.76 19.74
N GLY A 188 -4.92 11.34 18.56
CA GLY A 188 -4.81 10.58 17.32
C GLY A 188 -3.64 9.61 17.34
N LEU A 189 -2.45 10.05 17.76
CA LEU A 189 -1.26 9.22 17.85
C LEU A 189 -1.40 8.10 18.88
N GLU A 190 -2.03 8.35 20.03
CA GLU A 190 -2.39 7.31 21.00
C GLU A 190 -3.32 6.26 20.40
N ALA A 191 -4.34 6.69 19.63
CA ALA A 191 -5.23 5.77 18.92
C ALA A 191 -4.49 4.93 17.88
N LEU A 192 -3.52 5.50 17.16
CA LEU A 192 -2.65 4.74 16.26
C LEU A 192 -1.75 3.76 17.00
N GLN A 193 -1.22 4.14 18.17
CA GLN A 193 -0.38 3.26 18.98
C GLN A 193 -1.14 2.00 19.42
N GLN A 194 -2.46 2.09 19.65
CA GLN A 194 -3.32 0.94 19.96
C GLN A 194 -3.57 -0.01 18.77
N GLN A 195 -3.22 0.38 17.55
CA GLN A 195 -3.30 -0.50 16.38
C GLN A 195 -2.08 -1.44 16.35
N THR A 196 -2.12 -2.50 17.15
CA THR A 196 -0.98 -3.44 17.30
C THR A 196 -0.57 -4.15 16.01
N ALA A 197 -1.50 -4.25 15.04
CA ALA A 197 -1.22 -4.77 13.71
C ALA A 197 -0.53 -3.75 12.79
N LEU A 198 -0.32 -2.49 13.17
CA LEU A 198 0.51 -1.56 12.40
C LEU A 198 1.94 -2.06 12.32
N SER A 199 2.57 -1.85 11.16
CA SER A 199 3.97 -2.22 10.96
C SER A 199 4.91 -1.57 11.98
N HIS A 200 5.99 -2.28 12.31
CA HIS A 200 6.97 -1.82 13.30
C HIS A 200 7.50 -0.41 12.99
N ASN A 201 7.84 -0.11 11.72
CA ASN A 201 8.34 1.20 11.32
C ASN A 201 7.33 2.34 11.57
N TRP A 202 6.03 2.08 11.38
CA TRP A 202 4.99 3.06 11.69
C TRP A 202 4.88 3.26 13.20
N GLN A 203 4.85 2.16 13.97
CA GLN A 203 4.81 2.19 15.43
C GLN A 203 6.01 2.97 16.01
N THR A 204 7.23 2.72 15.54
CA THR A 204 8.43 3.48 15.96
C THR A 204 8.29 4.97 15.66
N THR A 205 7.73 5.33 14.50
CA THR A 205 7.55 6.74 14.13
C THR A 205 6.49 7.42 15.00
N ILE A 206 5.37 6.73 15.27
CA ILE A 206 4.31 7.22 16.16
C ILE A 206 4.87 7.48 17.57
N THR A 207 5.61 6.50 18.14
CA THR A 207 6.24 6.65 19.44
C THR A 207 7.19 7.85 19.47
N ARG A 208 8.07 7.99 18.46
CA ARG A 208 8.97 9.15 18.38
C ARG A 208 8.20 10.48 18.35
N ARG A 209 7.09 10.56 17.61
CA ARG A 209 6.26 11.78 17.56
C ARG A 209 5.61 12.09 18.91
N LEU A 210 5.10 11.08 19.62
CA LEU A 210 4.55 11.23 20.98
C LEU A 210 5.61 11.73 21.96
N GLU A 211 6.84 11.20 21.88
CA GLU A 211 7.93 11.56 22.79
C GLU A 211 8.55 12.93 22.51
N SER A 212 8.75 13.26 21.23
CA SER A 212 9.44 14.49 20.82
C SER A 212 8.51 15.66 20.52
N ASN A 213 7.24 15.40 20.21
CA ASN A 213 6.32 16.36 19.60
C ASN A 213 6.86 16.98 18.30
N GLU A 214 7.68 16.25 17.55
CA GLU A 214 8.30 16.68 16.30
C GLU A 214 7.89 15.81 15.12
N LEU A 215 7.67 16.45 13.97
CA LEU A 215 7.38 15.78 12.71
C LEU A 215 8.66 15.55 11.91
N GLU A 216 8.89 14.32 11.44
CA GLU A 216 9.96 14.06 10.48
C GLU A 216 9.71 14.75 9.13
N ASN A 217 10.79 15.19 8.49
CA ASN A 217 10.73 15.78 7.17
C ASN A 217 10.31 14.74 6.11
N TRP A 218 9.25 15.02 5.36
CA TRP A 218 8.75 14.17 4.27
C TRP A 218 9.24 14.57 2.88
N ASN A 219 9.91 15.71 2.70
CA ASN A 219 10.35 16.26 1.42
C ASN A 219 11.17 15.25 0.64
N PHE A 220 12.14 14.60 1.29
CA PHE A 220 12.96 13.61 0.60
C PHE A 220 12.12 12.45 0.04
N ARG A 221 11.14 11.97 0.82
CA ARG A 221 10.23 10.89 0.38
C ARG A 221 9.31 11.38 -0.75
N LEU A 222 8.71 12.55 -0.61
CA LEU A 222 7.64 13.03 -1.50
C LEU A 222 8.19 13.70 -2.77
N LEU A 223 9.29 14.44 -2.66
CA LEU A 223 9.84 15.31 -3.70
C LEU A 223 11.23 14.87 -4.19
N GLY A 224 11.92 13.97 -3.47
CA GLY A 224 13.24 13.47 -3.84
C GLY A 224 14.41 14.39 -3.48
N HIS A 225 14.14 15.48 -2.76
CA HIS A 225 15.12 16.44 -2.26
C HIS A 225 14.72 16.94 -0.86
N ALA A 226 15.68 17.48 -0.11
CA ALA A 226 15.47 17.99 1.24
C ALA A 226 14.70 19.33 1.24
#